data_AF-A0A351VET2-F1
#
_entry.id   AF-A0A351VET2-F1
#
_cell.length_a   1.000
_cell.length_b   1.000
_cell.length_c   1.000
_cell.angle_alpha   90.00
_cell.angle_beta   90.00
_cell.angle_gamma   90.00
#
_symmetry.space_group_name_H-M   'P 1'
#
loop_
_entity.id
_entity.type
_entity.pdbx_description
1 polymer ?
#
loop_
_entity_poly.entity_id
_entity_poly.type
_entity_poly.pdbx_seq_one_letter_code
_entity_poly.pdbx_strand_id
1 'polypeptide(L)'
;AIIGSGSMTPNVPQIFNIGASTTFAVSAGAGYYIAGVSGCGGTLAGNSYATGALSADCTVTSEFKLTQAKVPANSSRTDFNTLQEAYADPSTLNGMTIQTRVVTFNGFALDRDISITIKGGYDSAFLLNTGVTGVAGSLTIQNGSAVVENLVIL
;
A
#
# COMPACT_ATOMS: atom_id res chain seq x y z
N ALA A 1 -4.28 3.05 -18.56
CA ALA A 1 -5.04 1.91 -18.02
C ALA A 1 -5.17 2.04 -16.49
N ILE A 2 -6.18 1.41 -15.89
CA ILE A 2 -6.38 1.38 -14.43
C ILE A 2 -6.32 -0.08 -14.00
N ILE A 3 -5.43 -0.42 -13.07
CA ILE A 3 -5.26 -1.76 -12.50
C ILE A 3 -5.62 -1.70 -11.01
N GLY A 4 -6.53 -2.58 -10.57
CA GLY A 4 -7.06 -2.55 -9.19
C GLY A 4 -8.22 -1.56 -9.03
N SER A 5 -8.57 -1.25 -7.78
CA SER A 5 -9.69 -0.36 -7.46
C SER A 5 -9.21 1.07 -7.25
N GLY A 6 -9.63 1.96 -8.15
CA GLY A 6 -9.30 3.39 -8.13
C GLY A 6 -9.76 4.10 -9.41
N SER A 7 -9.39 5.35 -9.54
CA SER A 7 -9.75 6.20 -10.68
C SER A 7 -8.61 7.14 -11.08
N MET A 8 -8.64 7.59 -12.33
CA MET A 8 -7.76 8.63 -12.86
C MET A 8 -8.60 9.63 -13.65
N THR A 9 -8.33 10.92 -13.52
CA THR A 9 -9.05 11.98 -14.24
C THR A 9 -8.07 12.93 -14.91
N PRO A 10 -8.19 13.20 -16.23
CA PRO A 10 -9.17 12.63 -17.16
C PRO A 10 -8.97 11.11 -17.39
N ASN A 11 -10.05 10.35 -17.53
CA ASN A 11 -10.02 8.91 -17.86
C ASN A 11 -10.29 8.62 -19.35
N VAL A 12 -10.36 9.66 -20.17
CA VAL A 12 -10.62 9.57 -21.61
C VAL A 12 -9.39 10.02 -22.39
N PRO A 13 -9.20 9.54 -23.64
CA PRO A 13 -8.10 10.02 -24.49
C PRO A 13 -8.07 11.54 -24.55
N GLN A 14 -6.88 12.11 -24.46
CA GLN A 14 -6.65 13.55 -24.51
C GLN A 14 -5.75 13.85 -25.72
N ILE A 15 -5.99 14.97 -26.39
CA ILE A 15 -5.17 15.43 -27.52
C ILE A 15 -4.47 16.70 -27.09
N PHE A 16 -3.16 16.73 -27.24
CA PHE A 16 -2.32 17.87 -26.91
C PHE A 16 -1.39 18.22 -28.07
N ASN A 17 -0.91 19.47 -28.08
CA ASN A 17 0.15 19.88 -28.99
C ASN A 17 1.47 19.20 -28.59
N ILE A 18 2.33 18.94 -29.58
CA ILE A 18 3.67 18.40 -29.35
C ILE A 18 4.43 19.31 -28.38
N GLY A 19 5.08 18.70 -27.39
CA GLY A 19 5.85 19.39 -26.35
C GLY A 19 5.02 19.80 -25.13
N ALA A 20 3.69 19.70 -25.17
CA ALA A 20 2.84 19.96 -24.01
C ALA A 20 3.03 18.89 -22.92
N SER A 21 2.72 19.26 -21.68
CA SER A 21 2.57 18.34 -20.56
C SER A 21 1.16 18.45 -19.99
N THR A 22 0.72 17.40 -19.28
CA THR A 22 -0.59 17.39 -18.63
C THR A 22 -0.51 16.69 -17.28
N THR A 23 -1.53 16.91 -16.45
CA THR A 23 -1.62 16.36 -15.11
C THR A 23 -2.89 15.54 -14.95
N PHE A 24 -2.75 14.35 -14.38
CA PHE A 24 -3.84 13.46 -14.03
C PHE A 24 -4.03 13.43 -12.51
N ALA A 25 -5.27 13.62 -12.07
CA ALA A 25 -5.67 13.35 -10.69
C ALA A 25 -5.91 11.85 -10.52
N VAL A 26 -5.28 11.23 -9.53
CA VAL A 26 -5.33 9.79 -9.28
C VAL A 26 -5.93 9.55 -7.90
N SER A 27 -6.96 8.72 -7.80
CA SER A 27 -7.64 8.44 -6.53
C SER A 27 -7.73 6.94 -6.30
N ALA A 28 -7.26 6.46 -5.15
CA ALA A 28 -7.41 5.06 -4.78
C ALA A 28 -8.83 4.78 -4.32
N GLY A 29 -9.33 3.58 -4.62
CA GLY A 29 -10.59 3.09 -4.07
C GLY A 29 -10.50 2.90 -2.55
N ALA A 30 -11.64 2.81 -1.88
CA ALA A 30 -11.69 2.56 -0.44
C ALA A 30 -10.96 1.26 -0.08
N GLY A 31 -10.02 1.34 0.87
CA GLY A 31 -9.18 0.20 1.28
C GLY A 31 -8.03 -0.12 0.31
N TYR A 32 -7.76 0.73 -0.68
CA TYR A 32 -6.62 0.62 -1.60
C TYR A 32 -5.69 1.82 -1.44
N TYR A 33 -4.47 1.69 -1.94
CA TYR A 33 -3.51 2.79 -2.07
C TYR A 33 -2.95 2.85 -3.49
N ILE A 34 -2.40 4.01 -3.88
CA ILE A 34 -1.71 4.18 -5.17
C ILE A 34 -0.38 3.42 -5.09
N ALA A 35 -0.29 2.27 -5.78
CA ALA A 35 0.93 1.47 -5.82
C ALA A 35 1.98 2.08 -6.75
N GLY A 36 1.52 2.72 -7.82
CA GLY A 36 2.37 3.45 -8.74
C GLY A 36 1.58 4.03 -9.90
N VAL A 37 2.19 5.01 -10.56
CA VAL A 37 1.70 5.53 -11.84
C VAL A 37 2.90 5.66 -12.78
N SER A 38 2.73 5.20 -14.02
CA SER A 38 3.80 5.14 -15.01
C SER A 38 3.31 5.49 -16.41
N GLY A 39 4.25 5.78 -17.32
CA GLY A 39 3.99 6.11 -18.72
C GLY A 39 4.17 7.60 -19.04
N CYS A 40 4.29 7.94 -20.32
CA CYS A 40 4.39 9.34 -20.76
C CYS A 40 5.52 10.17 -20.08
N GLY A 41 6.59 9.51 -19.62
CA GLY A 41 7.74 10.16 -18.96
C GLY A 41 7.39 10.96 -17.70
N GLY A 42 6.26 10.65 -17.05
CA GLY A 42 5.74 11.47 -15.95
C GLY A 42 6.22 11.08 -14.55
N THR A 43 5.87 11.93 -13.59
CA THR A 43 6.18 11.76 -12.16
C THR A 43 4.92 11.90 -11.30
N LEU A 44 4.83 11.07 -10.26
CA LEU A 44 3.74 11.08 -9.29
C LEU A 44 4.16 11.90 -8.06
N ALA A 45 3.37 12.90 -7.70
CA ALA A 45 3.51 13.65 -6.45
C ALA A 45 2.18 13.61 -5.69
N GLY A 46 2.16 12.90 -4.56
CA GLY A 46 0.92 12.63 -3.82
C GLY A 46 -0.08 11.86 -4.67
N ASN A 47 -1.16 12.53 -5.06
CA ASN A 47 -2.24 11.99 -5.89
C ASN A 47 -2.29 12.61 -7.30
N SER A 48 -1.22 13.31 -7.70
CA SER A 48 -1.15 14.06 -8.95
C SER A 48 -0.02 13.53 -9.82
N TYR A 49 -0.34 13.04 -11.02
CA TYR A 49 0.63 12.53 -11.98
C TYR A 49 0.84 13.52 -13.12
N ALA A 50 2.01 14.15 -13.18
CA ALA A 50 2.37 15.08 -14.25
C ALA A 50 3.17 14.33 -15.32
N THR A 51 2.74 14.35 -16.57
CA THR A 51 3.49 13.77 -17.68
C THR A 51 4.75 14.59 -17.99
N GLY A 52 5.70 13.97 -18.66
CA GLY A 52 6.74 14.71 -19.38
C GLY A 52 6.17 15.43 -20.61
N ALA A 53 7.07 16.06 -21.39
CA ALA A 53 6.73 16.62 -22.68
C ALA A 53 6.27 15.52 -23.65
N LEU A 54 5.07 15.67 -24.21
CA LEU A 54 4.45 14.69 -25.08
C LEU A 54 4.94 14.89 -26.52
N SER A 55 5.62 13.89 -27.08
CA SER A 55 6.13 13.93 -28.46
C SER A 55 5.49 12.89 -29.39
N ALA A 56 4.75 11.93 -28.83
CA ALA A 56 4.02 10.89 -29.53
C ALA A 56 2.90 10.34 -28.63
N ASP A 57 2.04 9.50 -29.20
CA ASP A 57 1.02 8.77 -28.44
C ASP A 57 1.66 7.97 -27.30
N CYS A 58 1.10 8.11 -26.11
CA CYS A 58 1.58 7.42 -24.92
C CYS A 58 0.40 7.05 -24.02
N THR A 59 0.58 6.01 -23.21
CA THR A 59 -0.44 5.56 -22.25
C THR A 59 0.07 5.78 -20.84
N VAL A 60 -0.73 6.48 -20.02
CA VAL A 60 -0.52 6.52 -18.56
C VAL A 60 -1.26 5.33 -17.93
N THR A 61 -0.59 4.64 -17.01
CA THR A 61 -1.14 3.52 -16.26
C THR A 61 -1.03 3.78 -14.77
N SER A 62 -2.15 3.70 -14.05
CA SER A 62 -2.20 3.71 -12.59
C SER A 62 -2.45 2.31 -12.04
N GLU A 63 -1.68 1.94 -11.03
CA GLU A 63 -1.81 0.69 -10.30
C GLU A 63 -2.25 0.97 -8.86
N PHE A 64 -3.25 0.24 -8.41
CA PHE A 64 -3.79 0.29 -7.06
C PHE A 64 -3.71 -1.08 -6.42
N LYS A 65 -3.23 -1.14 -5.17
CA LYS A 65 -3.15 -2.38 -4.39
C LYS A 65 -4.00 -2.28 -3.14
N LEU A 66 -4.57 -3.41 -2.74
CA LEU A 66 -5.38 -3.51 -1.53
C LEU A 66 -4.48 -3.26 -0.31
N THR A 67 -4.93 -2.44 0.64
CA THR A 67 -4.28 -2.30 1.93
C THR A 67 -4.66 -3.49 2.82
N GLN A 68 -3.70 -4.37 3.08
CA GLN A 68 -3.87 -5.48 4.03
C GLN A 68 -3.15 -5.24 5.35
N ALA A 69 -2.17 -4.34 5.37
CA ALA A 69 -1.48 -3.92 6.57
C ALA A 69 -1.32 -2.40 6.60
N LYS A 70 -1.39 -1.81 7.79
CA LYS A 70 -1.08 -0.40 8.02
C LYS A 70 -0.06 -0.21 9.14
N VAL A 71 0.83 0.75 8.97
CA VAL A 71 1.72 1.23 10.03
C VAL A 71 1.43 2.72 10.25
N PRO A 72 0.48 3.08 11.14
CA PRO A 72 0.00 4.47 11.25
C PRO A 72 1.09 5.48 11.63
N ALA A 73 2.11 5.03 12.37
CA ALA A 73 3.22 5.86 12.81
C ALA A 73 4.39 5.92 11.81
N ASN A 74 4.28 5.28 10.64
CA ASN A 74 5.32 5.30 9.61
C ASN A 74 5.36 6.66 8.91
N SER A 75 6.53 7.28 8.86
CA SER A 75 6.75 8.63 8.31
C SER A 75 6.81 8.69 6.78
N SER A 76 6.99 7.54 6.11
CA SER A 76 7.19 7.46 4.67
C SER A 76 5.91 7.00 3.96
N ARG A 77 5.29 5.93 4.44
CA ARG A 77 4.06 5.38 3.88
C ARG A 77 3.36 4.52 4.93
N THR A 78 2.05 4.65 5.02
CA THR A 78 1.26 3.96 6.06
C THR A 78 0.54 2.71 5.56
N ASP A 79 0.33 2.53 4.25
CA ASP A 79 -0.47 1.44 3.67
C ASP A 79 0.40 0.39 2.96
N PHE A 80 0.20 -0.91 3.19
CA PHE A 80 0.97 -2.00 2.59
C PHE A 80 0.08 -3.14 2.10
N ASN A 81 0.52 -3.84 1.05
CA ASN A 81 -0.27 -4.94 0.47
C ASN A 81 -0.07 -6.26 1.20
N THR A 82 1.05 -6.43 1.91
CA THR A 82 1.30 -7.60 2.76
C THR A 82 1.87 -7.19 4.12
N LEU A 83 1.79 -8.10 5.10
CA LEU A 83 2.47 -7.92 6.39
C LEU A 83 3.99 -7.88 6.26
N GLN A 84 4.56 -8.71 5.38
CA GLN A 84 6.01 -8.73 5.17
C GLN A 84 6.49 -7.40 4.60
N GLU A 85 5.77 -6.81 3.64
CA GLU A 85 6.09 -5.47 3.13
C GLU A 85 6.07 -4.41 4.23
N ALA A 86 5.04 -4.40 5.07
CA ALA A 86 4.94 -3.45 6.19
C ALA A 86 6.08 -3.60 7.19
N TYR A 87 6.48 -4.84 7.52
CA TYR A 87 7.57 -5.10 8.44
C TYR A 87 8.96 -4.84 7.82
N ALA A 88 9.15 -5.16 6.54
CA ALA A 88 10.42 -4.95 5.85
C ALA A 88 10.69 -3.48 5.53
N ASP A 89 9.66 -2.62 5.55
CA ASP A 89 9.82 -1.19 5.34
C ASP A 89 10.81 -0.57 6.35
N PRO A 90 11.89 0.09 5.90
CA PRO A 90 12.90 0.64 6.81
C PRO A 90 12.37 1.70 7.78
N SER A 91 11.25 2.35 7.46
CA SER A 91 10.60 3.34 8.32
C SER A 91 9.66 2.71 9.34
N THR A 92 9.45 1.39 9.30
CA THR A 92 8.89 0.63 10.41
C THR A 92 9.99 0.39 11.44
N LEU A 93 9.85 1.03 12.60
CA LEU A 93 10.85 1.08 13.67
C LEU A 93 10.44 0.24 14.89
N ASN A 94 11.40 0.05 15.80
CA ASN A 94 11.18 -0.63 17.07
C ASN A 94 10.04 0.01 17.89
N GLY A 95 9.15 -0.84 18.41
CA GLY A 95 7.96 -0.44 19.18
C GLY A 95 6.76 -0.04 18.34
N MET A 96 6.84 -0.04 17.00
CA MET A 96 5.70 0.32 16.15
C MET A 96 4.65 -0.80 16.07
N THR A 97 3.41 -0.38 15.83
CA THR A 97 2.28 -1.28 15.59
C THR A 97 2.02 -1.43 14.09
N ILE A 98 1.98 -2.67 13.63
CA ILE A 98 1.45 -3.06 12.32
C ILE A 98 0.01 -3.53 12.52
N GLN A 99 -0.94 -2.71 12.08
CA GLN A 99 -2.35 -3.08 12.00
C GLN A 99 -2.55 -4.00 10.80
N THR A 100 -3.37 -5.05 10.94
CA THR A 100 -3.51 -6.03 9.87
C THR A 100 -4.91 -6.60 9.70
N ARG A 101 -5.20 -6.93 8.46
CA ARG A 101 -6.38 -7.67 8.02
C ARG A 101 -6.00 -8.91 7.22
N VAL A 102 -4.71 -9.30 7.21
CA VAL A 102 -4.30 -10.50 6.48
C VAL A 102 -4.95 -11.72 7.10
N VAL A 103 -5.39 -12.64 6.25
CA VAL A 103 -6.00 -13.91 6.68
C VAL A 103 -5.02 -15.07 6.57
N THR A 104 -3.83 -14.84 6.02
CA THR A 104 -2.79 -15.86 5.85
C THR A 104 -1.41 -15.23 5.96
N PHE A 105 -0.53 -15.83 6.74
CA PHE A 105 0.91 -15.59 6.72
C PHE A 105 1.54 -16.42 5.61
N ASN A 106 1.91 -15.76 4.52
CA ASN A 106 2.64 -16.37 3.42
C ASN A 106 4.15 -16.35 3.70
N GLY A 107 4.58 -17.09 4.72
CA GLY A 107 5.99 -17.13 5.14
C GLY A 107 6.45 -15.82 5.77
N PHE A 108 5.65 -15.25 6.69
CA PHE A 108 5.99 -14.00 7.34
C PHE A 108 7.17 -14.21 8.32
N ALA A 109 8.27 -13.49 8.09
CA ALA A 109 9.51 -13.63 8.83
C ALA A 109 9.88 -12.33 9.55
N LEU A 110 10.13 -12.45 10.86
CA LEU A 110 10.78 -11.41 11.65
C LEU A 110 12.30 -11.65 11.58
N ASP A 111 12.98 -10.93 10.70
CA ASP A 111 14.41 -11.05 10.41
C ASP A 111 15.23 -9.81 10.80
N ARG A 112 14.56 -8.74 11.27
CA ARG A 112 15.16 -7.50 11.77
C ARG A 112 15.19 -7.52 13.30
N ASP A 113 16.24 -6.94 13.89
CA ASP A 113 16.37 -6.75 15.34
C ASP A 113 15.48 -5.59 15.85
N ILE A 114 14.17 -5.72 15.66
CA ILE A 114 13.16 -4.80 16.17
C ILE A 114 12.01 -5.60 16.78
N SER A 115 11.38 -5.01 17.79
CA SER A 115 10.14 -5.50 18.38
C SER A 115 8.98 -4.73 17.80
N ILE A 116 7.91 -5.41 17.38
CA ILE A 116 6.69 -4.80 16.85
C ILE A 116 5.45 -5.35 17.54
N THR A 117 4.33 -4.63 17.41
CA THR A 117 3.00 -5.19 17.72
C THR A 117 2.26 -5.48 16.42
N ILE A 118 1.78 -6.71 16.25
CA ILE A 118 0.88 -7.09 15.15
C ILE A 118 -0.53 -7.10 15.71
N LYS A 119 -1.38 -6.22 15.19
CA LYS A 119 -2.74 -6.02 15.72
C LYS A 119 -3.80 -6.28 14.67
N GLY A 120 -4.61 -7.31 14.87
CA GLY A 120 -5.78 -7.62 14.04
C GLY A 120 -7.05 -6.92 14.51
N GLY A 121 -8.19 -7.39 13.98
CA GLY A 121 -9.53 -6.97 14.38
C GLY A 121 -10.07 -5.71 13.70
N TYR A 122 -9.37 -5.20 12.68
CA TYR A 122 -9.71 -3.95 12.00
C TYR A 122 -10.76 -4.12 10.89
N ASP A 123 -11.66 -3.13 10.77
CA ASP A 123 -12.58 -3.00 9.64
C ASP A 123 -11.86 -2.67 8.32
N SER A 124 -12.60 -2.58 7.20
CA SER A 124 -12.00 -2.30 5.89
C SER A 124 -11.31 -0.94 5.76
N ALA A 125 -11.63 0.00 6.65
CA ALA A 125 -11.05 1.33 6.66
C ALA A 125 -9.87 1.47 7.64
N PHE A 126 -9.59 0.44 8.45
CA PHE A 126 -8.67 0.49 9.59
C PHE A 126 -9.04 1.56 10.64
N LEU A 127 -10.34 1.82 10.80
CA LEU A 127 -10.85 2.83 11.74
C LEU A 127 -11.33 2.21 13.04
N LEU A 128 -12.05 1.08 12.95
CA LEU A 128 -12.60 0.37 14.10
C LEU A 128 -11.81 -0.92 14.35
N ASN A 129 -11.44 -1.16 15.61
CA ASN A 129 -10.85 -2.43 16.07
C ASN A 129 -11.80 -3.10 17.06
N THR A 130 -12.77 -3.85 16.54
CA THR A 130 -13.86 -4.44 17.33
C THR A 130 -13.91 -5.96 17.24
N GLY A 131 -13.08 -6.57 16.40
CA GLY A 131 -13.07 -8.00 16.14
C GLY A 131 -11.73 -8.67 16.37
N VAL A 132 -11.57 -9.84 15.76
CA VAL A 132 -10.30 -10.56 15.64
C VAL A 132 -10.03 -10.87 14.18
N THR A 133 -8.76 -10.94 13.80
CA THR A 133 -8.37 -11.43 12.47
C THR A 133 -7.93 -12.89 12.59
N GLY A 134 -8.64 -13.79 11.92
CA GLY A 134 -8.22 -15.19 11.79
C GLY A 134 -7.04 -15.29 10.83
N VAL A 135 -5.97 -15.98 11.22
CA VAL A 135 -4.75 -16.12 10.42
C VAL A 135 -4.32 -17.57 10.34
N ALA A 136 -4.08 -18.04 9.12
CA ALA A 136 -3.43 -19.32 8.84
C ALA A 136 -1.98 -19.15 8.37
N GLY A 137 -1.18 -20.21 8.35
CA GLY A 137 0.19 -20.21 7.81
C GLY A 137 1.28 -20.03 8.86
N SER A 138 2.49 -19.72 8.42
CA SER A 138 3.68 -19.71 9.28
C SER A 138 4.19 -18.30 9.57
N LEU A 139 4.42 -18.04 10.86
CA LEU A 139 5.24 -16.93 11.36
C LEU A 139 6.59 -17.51 11.81
N THR A 140 7.70 -16.95 11.34
CA THR A 140 9.04 -17.33 11.79
C THR A 140 9.72 -16.15 12.45
N ILE A 141 10.28 -16.36 13.63
CA ILE A 141 11.07 -15.35 14.35
C ILE A 141 12.54 -15.76 14.22
N GLN A 142 13.28 -15.01 13.41
CA GLN A 142 14.73 -15.19 13.23
C GLN A 142 15.49 -14.16 14.07
N ASN A 143 15.00 -12.92 14.11
CA ASN A 143 15.52 -11.83 14.90
C ASN A 143 14.38 -10.92 15.39
N GLY A 144 14.59 -10.22 16.51
CA GLY A 144 13.58 -9.37 17.13
C GLY A 144 12.44 -10.15 17.79
N SER A 145 11.28 -9.49 17.91
CA SER A 145 10.10 -10.08 18.55
C SER A 145 8.79 -9.46 18.05
N ALA A 146 7.67 -10.15 18.32
CA ALA A 146 6.35 -9.58 18.07
C ALA A 146 5.40 -9.83 19.24
N VAL A 147 4.66 -8.79 19.61
CA VAL A 147 3.44 -8.91 20.39
C VAL A 147 2.28 -9.09 19.41
N VAL A 148 1.40 -10.05 19.66
CA VAL A 148 0.25 -10.32 18.81
C VAL A 148 -1.03 -9.98 19.56
N GLU A 149 -1.85 -9.11 18.98
CA GLU A 149 -3.13 -8.66 19.54
C GLU A 149 -4.28 -8.89 18.55
N ASN A 150 -5.44 -9.32 19.06
CA ASN A 150 -6.66 -9.51 18.26
C ASN A 150 -6.45 -10.40 17.02
N LEU A 151 -5.56 -11.40 17.13
CA LEU A 151 -5.42 -12.47 16.14
C LEU A 151 -5.89 -13.79 16.73
N VAL A 152 -6.44 -14.64 15.86
CA VAL A 152 -6.74 -16.04 16.15
C VAL A 152 -6.01 -16.89 15.13
N ILE A 153 -5.29 -17.92 15.58
CA ILE A 153 -4.65 -18.89 14.68
C ILE A 153 -5.71 -19.89 14.22
N LEU A 154 -5.81 -20.10 12.92
CA LEU A 154 -6.74 -21.03 12.28
C LEU A 154 -6.12 -22.41 12.03
#